data_AF-K0CEY7-F1
#
_entry.id   AF-K0CEY7-F1
#
_cell.length_a   1.000
_cell.length_b   1.000
_cell.length_c   1.000
_cell.angle_alpha   90.00
_cell.angle_beta   90.00
_cell.angle_gamma   90.00
#
_symmetry.space_group_name_H-M   'P 1'
#
loop_
_entity.id
_entity.type
_entity.pdbx_description
1 polymer ?
#
loop_
_entity_poly.entity_id
_entity_poly.type
_entity_poly.pdbx_seq_one_letter_code
_entity_poly.pdbx_strand_id
1 'polypeptide(L)'
;MKTIFRSAKEGATYLLAPVTARPLLARSLQLLLVLCAYGAGVLLVERVSGDARVPVILFAVYFLPAVLRSWLLFYWCVRDEVKALVASHRHTAS
;
A
#
# COMPACT_ATOMS: atom_id res chain seq x y z
N MET A 1 10.51 28.46 7.49
CA MET A 1 9.66 27.41 6.87
C MET A 1 10.42 26.19 6.32
N LYS A 2 11.69 26.26 5.89
CA LYS A 2 12.46 25.08 5.42
C LYS A 2 12.88 24.09 6.53
N THR A 3 12.96 24.54 7.78
CA THR A 3 13.43 23.74 8.93
C THR A 3 12.39 22.72 9.43
N ILE A 4 11.11 23.06 9.40
CA ILE A 4 10.01 22.16 9.80
C ILE A 4 9.89 20.98 8.82
N PHE A 5 10.07 21.26 7.53
CA PHE A 5 10.04 20.24 6.47
C PHE A 5 11.20 19.25 6.59
N ARG A 6 12.36 19.69 7.09
CA ARG A 6 13.53 18.83 7.31
C ARG A 6 13.33 17.91 8.51
N SER A 7 12.81 18.45 9.61
CA SER A 7 12.52 17.67 10.82
C SER A 7 11.41 16.64 10.60
N ALA A 8 10.39 16.98 9.80
CA ALA A 8 9.34 16.03 9.41
C ALA A 8 9.88 14.91 8.52
N LYS A 9 10.82 15.22 7.62
CA LYS A 9 11.47 14.23 6.75
C LYS A 9 12.38 13.30 7.53
N GLU A 10 13.15 13.83 8.47
CA GLU A 10 14.06 13.07 9.36
C GLU A 10 13.27 12.19 10.34
N GLY A 11 12.20 12.71 10.94
CA GLY A 11 11.29 11.96 11.80
C GLY A 11 10.53 10.87 11.03
N ALA A 12 10.10 11.16 9.81
CA ALA A 12 9.50 10.14 8.93
C ALA A 12 10.49 9.04 8.58
N THR A 13 11.76 9.35 8.27
CA THR A 13 12.79 8.32 8.04
C THR A 13 13.07 7.48 9.29
N TYR A 14 13.05 8.07 10.49
CA TYR A 14 13.26 7.32 11.74
C TYR A 14 12.06 6.41 12.09
N LEU A 15 10.83 6.88 11.82
CA LEU A 15 9.61 6.09 11.99
C LEU A 15 9.42 5.03 10.90
N LEU A 16 9.90 5.29 9.68
CA LEU A 16 9.86 4.37 8.54
C LEU A 16 11.05 3.41 8.49
N ALA A 17 12.14 3.66 9.22
CA ALA A 17 13.29 2.77 9.31
C ALA A 17 12.93 1.30 9.68
N PRO A 18 12.08 1.03 10.70
CA PRO A 18 11.63 -0.34 10.99
C PRO A 18 10.68 -0.89 9.92
N VAL A 19 9.99 -0.02 9.18
CA VAL A 19 9.06 -0.39 8.09
C VAL A 19 9.83 -0.78 6.83
N THR A 20 10.93 -0.09 6.51
CA THR A 20 11.83 -0.45 5.40
C THR A 20 12.66 -1.70 5.69
N ALA A 21 12.93 -1.99 6.97
CA ALA A 21 13.62 -3.21 7.38
C ALA A 21 12.76 -4.48 7.22
N ARG A 22 11.43 -4.34 7.08
CA ARG A 22 10.49 -5.45 6.89
C ARG A 22 9.70 -5.27 5.59
N PRO A 23 10.09 -5.95 4.49
CA PRO A 23 9.45 -5.75 3.18
C PRO A 23 7.94 -5.98 3.22
N LEU A 24 7.46 -6.90 4.07
CA LEU A 24 6.03 -7.11 4.30
C LEU A 24 5.29 -5.88 4.84
N LEU A 25 5.87 -5.17 5.80
CA LEU A 25 5.24 -4.03 6.46
C LEU A 25 5.18 -2.82 5.53
N ALA A 26 6.25 -2.61 4.74
CA ALA A 26 6.24 -1.63 3.66
C ALA A 26 5.19 -1.93 2.60
N ARG A 27 5.02 -3.21 2.20
CA ARG A 27 4.01 -3.60 1.19
C ARG A 27 2.59 -3.59 1.72
N SER A 28 2.34 -3.96 2.98
CA SER A 28 1.01 -3.84 3.59
C SER A 28 0.60 -2.38 3.73
N LEU A 29 1.53 -1.50 4.15
CA LEU A 29 1.28 -0.06 4.24
C LEU A 29 1.00 0.54 2.86
N GLN A 30 1.77 0.14 1.84
CA GLN A 30 1.51 0.56 0.47
C GLN A 30 0.13 0.12 -0.02
N LEU A 31 -0.29 -1.12 0.29
CA LEU A 31 -1.62 -1.62 -0.05
C LEU A 31 -2.71 -0.79 0.63
N LEU A 32 -2.57 -0.51 1.93
CA LEU A 32 -3.52 0.34 2.68
C LEU A 32 -3.61 1.74 2.09
N LEU A 33 -2.47 2.37 1.78
CA LEU A 33 -2.44 3.69 1.18
C LEU A 33 -3.12 3.72 -0.19
N VAL A 34 -2.89 2.70 -1.03
CA VAL A 34 -3.55 2.58 -2.34
C VAL A 34 -5.05 2.37 -2.18
N LEU A 35 -5.49 1.57 -1.20
CA LEU A 35 -6.91 1.35 -0.92
C LEU A 35 -7.59 2.61 -0.40
N CYS A 36 -6.95 3.32 0.53
CA CYS A 36 -7.43 4.61 1.04
C CYS A 36 -7.49 5.66 -0.07
N ALA A 37 -6.47 5.76 -0.93
CA ALA A 37 -6.46 6.68 -2.06
C ALA A 37 -7.56 6.36 -3.08
N TYR A 38 -7.80 5.07 -3.34
CA TYR A 38 -8.88 4.63 -4.22
C TYR A 38 -10.25 5.01 -3.66
N GLY A 39 -10.53 4.70 -2.39
CA GLY A 39 -11.79 5.08 -1.74
C GLY A 39 -11.98 6.59 -1.65
N ALA A 40 -10.94 7.34 -1.27
CA ALA A 40 -10.96 8.80 -1.24
C ALA A 40 -11.20 9.39 -2.63
N GLY A 41 -10.59 8.83 -3.67
CA GLY A 41 -10.79 9.24 -5.05
C GLY A 41 -12.22 9.01 -5.54
N VAL A 42 -12.82 7.86 -5.21
CA VAL A 42 -14.23 7.57 -5.52
C VAL A 42 -15.14 8.61 -4.87
N LEU A 43 -14.97 8.87 -3.57
CA LEU A 43 -15.76 9.87 -2.84
C LEU A 43 -15.57 11.28 -3.40
N LEU A 44 -14.34 11.66 -3.76
CA LEU A 44 -14.05 12.97 -4.36
C LEU A 44 -14.74 13.11 -5.73
N VAL A 45 -14.66 12.08 -6.57
CA VAL A 45 -15.30 12.06 -7.89
C VAL A 45 -16.82 12.11 -7.76
N GLU A 46 -17.40 11.40 -6.80
CA GLU A 46 -18.83 11.45 -6.49
C GLU A 46 -19.26 12.88 -6.10
N ARG A 47 -18.50 13.55 -5.21
CA ARG A 47 -18.79 14.93 -4.80
C ARG A 47 -18.67 15.94 -5.94
N VAL A 48 -17.75 15.74 -6.88
CA VAL A 48 -17.56 16.63 -8.04
C VAL A 48 -18.57 16.34 -9.15
N SER A 49 -18.96 15.09 -9.34
CA SER A 49 -19.81 14.66 -10.47
C SER A 49 -21.30 14.81 -10.23
N GLY A 50 -21.73 15.05 -8.98
CA GLY A 50 -23.14 15.21 -8.63
C GLY A 50 -23.93 13.93 -8.94
N ASP A 51 -24.95 14.03 -9.80
CA ASP A 51 -25.84 12.90 -10.15
C ASP A 51 -25.27 11.98 -11.26
N ALA A 52 -24.17 12.41 -11.90
CA ALA A 52 -23.55 11.61 -12.95
C ALA A 52 -22.77 10.44 -12.35
N ARG A 53 -23.26 9.21 -12.58
CA ARG A 53 -22.58 7.97 -12.12
C ARG A 53 -21.42 7.54 -13.02
N VAL A 54 -21.41 7.99 -14.28
CA VAL A 54 -20.42 7.59 -15.29
C VAL A 54 -18.98 7.95 -14.88
N PRO A 55 -18.67 9.16 -14.36
CA PRO A 55 -17.32 9.51 -13.93
C PRO A 55 -16.82 8.67 -12.76
N VAL A 56 -17.71 8.30 -11.83
CA VAL A 56 -17.39 7.43 -10.69
C VAL A 56 -17.00 6.03 -11.18
N ILE A 57 -17.77 5.47 -12.12
CA ILE A 57 -17.47 4.17 -12.72
C ILE A 57 -16.16 4.22 -13.51
N LEU A 58 -15.94 5.27 -14.30
CA LEU A 58 -14.69 5.44 -15.06
C LEU A 58 -13.48 5.54 -14.12
N PHE A 59 -13.58 6.31 -13.04
CA PHE A 59 -12.52 6.39 -12.04
C PHE A 59 -12.27 5.01 -11.40
N ALA A 60 -13.32 4.35 -10.95
CA ALA A 60 -13.23 3.03 -10.32
C ALA A 60 -12.55 2.01 -11.23
N VAL A 61 -13.00 1.88 -12.48
CA VAL A 61 -12.46 0.92 -13.45
C VAL A 61 -11.04 1.30 -13.87
N TYR A 62 -10.76 2.58 -14.09
CA TYR A 62 -9.44 3.04 -14.53
C TYR A 62 -8.36 2.85 -13.46
N PHE A 63 -8.70 3.06 -12.17
CA PHE A 63 -7.76 2.89 -11.06
C PHE A 63 -7.70 1.47 -10.50
N LEU A 64 -8.66 0.61 -10.84
CA LEU A 64 -8.69 -0.81 -10.43
C LEU A 64 -7.38 -1.57 -10.71
N PRO A 65 -6.71 -1.42 -11.87
CA PRO A 65 -5.45 -2.10 -12.16
C PRO A 65 -4.32 -1.70 -11.19
N ALA A 66 -4.31 -0.46 -10.70
CA ALA A 66 -3.29 0.01 -9.75
C ALA A 66 -3.49 -0.62 -8.36
N VAL A 67 -4.75 -0.77 -7.95
CA VAL A 67 -5.13 -1.49 -6.72
C VAL A 67 -4.76 -2.96 -6.85
N LEU A 68 -5.13 -3.61 -7.96
CA LEU A 68 -4.83 -5.00 -8.22
C LEU A 68 -3.33 -5.28 -8.27
N ARG A 69 -2.55 -4.41 -8.90
CA ARG A 69 -1.08 -4.51 -8.94
C ARG A 69 -0.48 -4.44 -7.54
N SER A 70 -0.94 -3.51 -6.71
CA SER A 70 -0.47 -3.36 -5.34
C SER A 70 -0.83 -4.58 -4.47
N TRP A 71 -2.03 -5.13 -4.68
CA TRP A 71 -2.47 -6.36 -4.02
C TRP A 71 -1.66 -7.58 -4.45
N LEU A 72 -1.38 -7.73 -5.75
CA LEU A 72 -0.51 -8.79 -6.27
C LEU A 72 0.89 -8.73 -5.65
N LEU A 73 1.51 -7.54 -5.63
CA LEU A 73 2.83 -7.37 -5.02
C LEU A 73 2.84 -7.75 -3.54
N PHE A 74 1.78 -7.41 -2.81
CA PHE A 74 1.61 -7.83 -1.42
C PHE A 74 1.45 -9.36 -1.30
N TYR A 75 0.58 -9.97 -2.11
CA TYR A 75 0.36 -11.41 -2.12
C TYR A 75 1.64 -12.19 -2.38
N TRP A 76 2.41 -11.79 -3.40
CA TRP A 76 3.69 -12.42 -3.71
C TRP A 76 4.70 -12.29 -2.56
N CYS A 77 4.77 -11.13 -1.92
CA CYS A 77 5.63 -10.92 -0.75
C CYS A 77 5.24 -11.83 0.43
N VAL A 78 3.94 -11.94 0.74
CA VAL A 78 3.44 -12.85 1.79
C VAL A 78 3.79 -14.30 1.44
N ARG A 79 3.58 -14.70 0.18
CA ARG A 79 3.87 -16.06 -0.28
C ARG A 79 5.34 -16.43 -0.12
N ASP A 80 6.24 -15.51 -0.46
CA ASP A 80 7.68 -15.75 -0.34
C ASP A 80 8.13 -15.82 1.12
N GLU A 81 7.57 -14.98 2.00
CA GLU A 81 7.84 -15.09 3.45
C GLU A 81 7.31 -16.40 4.06
N VAL A 82 6.12 -16.85 3.67
CA VAL A 82 5.59 -18.15 4.13
C VAL A 82 6.47 -19.30 3.65
N LYS A 83 6.95 -19.26 2.40
CA LYS A 83 7.91 -20.26 1.89
C LYS A 83 9.21 -20.26 2.68
N ALA A 84 9.76 -19.08 2.99
CA ALA A 84 10.98 -18.95 3.79
C ALA A 84 10.78 -19.50 5.21
N LEU A 85 9.63 -19.24 5.83
CA LEU A 85 9.28 -19.77 7.15
C LEU A 85 9.18 -21.30 7.16
N VAL A 86 8.53 -21.89 6.15
CA VAL A 86 8.43 -23.34 5.99
C VAL A 86 9.79 -23.99 5.73
N ALA A 87 10.67 -23.34 4.97
CA ALA A 87 12.03 -23.82 4.74
C ALA A 87 12.87 -23.78 6.02
N SER A 88 12.78 -22.68 6.78
CA SER A 88 13.47 -22.53 8.06
C SER A 88 13.04 -23.59 9.07
N HIS A 89 11.75 -23.92 9.13
CA HIS A 89 11.22 -24.92 10.06
C HIS A 89 11.72 -26.33 9.74
N ARG A 90 11.96 -26.64 8.46
CA ARG A 90 12.55 -27.92 8.02
C ARG A 90 14.02 -28.06 8.43
N HIS A 91 14.79 -26.97 8.42
CA HIS A 91 16.20 -26.99 8.81
C HIS A 91 16.41 -27.09 10.33
N THR A 92 15.47 -26.62 11.14
CA THR A 92 15.53 -26.76 12.61
C THR A 92 15.03 -28.11 13.11
N ALA A 93 14.39 -28.90 12.25
CA ALA A 93 13.84 -30.22 12.57
C ALA A 93 14.73 -31.39 12.12
N SER A 94 15.89 -31.11 11.53
CA SER A 94 16.96 -32.06 11.18
C SER A 94 18.13 -31.93 12.13
#